data_AF-U1LWU3-F1
#
_entry.id   AF-U1LWU3-F1
#
_cell.length_a   1.000
_cell.length_b   1.000
_cell.length_c   1.000
_cell.angle_alpha   90.00
_cell.angle_beta   90.00
_cell.angle_gamma   90.00
#
_symmetry.space_group_name_H-M   'P 1'
#
loop_
_entity.id
_entity.type
_entity.pdbx_description
1 polymer ?
#
loop_
_entity_poly.entity_id
_entity_poly.type
_entity_poly.pdbx_seq_one_letter_code
_entity_poly.pdbx_strand_id
1 'polypeptide(L)'
;MTYIVTTCLRPTEATIERAEAHAAKYGARFIPRRKHSIDTLKQRHQTGVLVFDKRRVEYTPLDGDEPFFFHPSSSVFRVKQLARGGNDPLVDAAAIKPGDRVLDCTLGLGSDSIVLSHAVGPTGRAVGLESEFVTAMLVKEGLTVWEEKHDAVNEAMRRLEVVWTDALTYLKSCPDDSFDVVYFDPMFEKTISESVHLNPLRSLANTNPLSLELMTEARRVAARRIVLKAHFESETFETFGFTRIVRKTSKFHYGIIDVET
;
A
#
# COMPACT_ATOMS: atom_id res chain seq x y z
N MET A 1 9.26 -7.57 -15.34
CA MET A 1 7.82 -7.60 -15.66
C MET A 1 7.59 -6.76 -16.90
N THR A 2 6.92 -7.29 -17.92
CA THR A 2 6.61 -6.55 -19.15
C THR A 2 5.13 -6.21 -19.14
N TYR A 3 4.77 -4.96 -19.44
CA TYR A 3 3.40 -4.47 -19.65
C TYR A 3 3.44 -3.36 -20.71
N ILE A 4 2.29 -3.08 -21.33
CA ILE A 4 2.14 -1.91 -22.20
C ILE A 4 1.32 -0.82 -21.52
N VAL A 5 1.57 0.41 -21.92
CA VAL A 5 0.83 1.58 -21.44
C VAL A 5 -0.08 2.08 -22.55
N THR A 6 -1.33 2.40 -22.22
CA THR A 6 -2.29 3.02 -23.13
C THR A 6 -3.15 4.01 -22.37
N THR A 7 -4.10 4.64 -23.06
CA THR A 7 -5.06 5.58 -22.46
C THR A 7 -6.49 5.06 -22.55
N CYS A 8 -7.41 5.78 -21.92
CA CYS A 8 -8.84 5.61 -22.20
C CYS A 8 -9.19 5.93 -23.67
N LEU A 9 -10.42 5.61 -24.10
CA LEU A 9 -10.86 5.74 -25.50
C LEU A 9 -10.88 7.18 -26.02
N ARG A 10 -11.04 8.16 -25.13
CA ARG A 10 -11.11 9.60 -25.46
C ARG A 10 -10.20 10.37 -24.50
N PRO A 11 -8.88 10.22 -24.63
CA PRO A 11 -7.93 10.86 -23.73
C PRO A 11 -7.87 12.36 -23.99
N THR A 12 -7.51 13.14 -22.97
CA THR A 12 -7.01 14.50 -23.17
C THR A 12 -5.51 14.47 -23.47
N GLU A 13 -4.96 15.56 -23.96
CA GLU A 13 -3.51 15.73 -24.15
C GLU A 13 -2.74 15.43 -22.85
N ALA A 14 -3.18 16.01 -21.73
CA ALA A 14 -2.62 15.72 -20.41
C ALA A 14 -2.66 14.23 -20.02
N THR A 15 -3.68 13.46 -20.43
CA THR A 15 -3.71 12.01 -20.17
C THR A 15 -2.69 11.27 -21.02
N ILE A 16 -2.48 11.69 -22.27
CA ILE A 16 -1.47 11.11 -23.17
C ILE A 16 -0.07 11.40 -22.64
N GLU A 17 0.23 12.65 -22.30
CA GLU A 17 1.53 13.06 -21.76
C GLU A 17 1.89 12.28 -20.49
N ARG A 18 0.94 12.12 -19.57
CA ARG A 18 1.13 11.31 -18.36
C ARG A 18 1.45 9.85 -18.68
N ALA A 19 0.73 9.27 -19.64
CA ALA A 19 0.94 7.88 -20.06
C ALA A 19 2.32 7.69 -20.73
N GLU A 20 2.74 8.63 -21.57
CA GLU A 20 4.06 8.62 -22.22
C GLU A 20 5.19 8.84 -21.22
N ALA A 21 5.04 9.79 -20.29
CA ALA A 21 6.01 10.04 -19.22
C ALA A 21 6.19 8.81 -18.34
N HIS A 22 5.09 8.12 -18.00
CA HIS A 22 5.14 6.84 -17.27
C HIS A 22 5.89 5.77 -18.06
N ALA A 23 5.54 5.61 -19.34
CA ALA A 23 6.17 4.63 -20.21
C ALA A 23 7.69 4.86 -20.30
N ALA A 24 8.12 6.11 -20.48
CA ALA A 24 9.52 6.49 -20.51
C ALA A 24 10.24 6.21 -19.17
N LYS A 25 9.62 6.60 -18.04
CA LYS A 25 10.20 6.44 -16.71
C LYS A 25 10.50 4.98 -16.34
N TYR A 26 9.62 4.06 -16.73
CA TYR A 26 9.74 2.64 -16.37
C TYR A 26 10.15 1.73 -17.54
N GLY A 27 10.54 2.31 -18.68
CA GLY A 27 10.94 1.54 -19.87
C GLY A 27 9.80 0.70 -20.47
N ALA A 28 8.54 1.07 -20.23
CA ALA A 28 7.38 0.40 -20.82
C ALA A 28 7.05 0.98 -22.20
N ARG A 29 6.25 0.26 -22.99
CA ARG A 29 5.87 0.70 -24.34
C ARG A 29 4.52 1.41 -24.32
N PHE A 30 4.48 2.66 -24.75
CA PHE A 30 3.22 3.36 -25.00
C PHE A 30 2.57 2.88 -26.31
N ILE A 31 1.28 2.56 -26.26
CA ILE A 31 0.46 2.12 -27.37
C ILE A 31 -0.81 2.96 -27.44
N PRO A 32 -0.99 3.78 -28.51
CA PRO A 32 -2.20 4.54 -28.70
C PRO A 32 -3.44 3.64 -28.74
N ARG A 33 -4.48 4.00 -27.96
CA ARG A 33 -5.68 3.18 -27.75
C ARG A 33 -6.42 2.82 -29.05
N ARG A 34 -6.51 3.76 -30.01
CA ARG A 34 -7.10 3.61 -31.37
C ARG A 34 -8.39 2.76 -31.44
N LYS A 35 -9.28 2.90 -30.45
CA LYS A 35 -10.55 2.13 -30.31
C LYS A 35 -10.39 0.62 -30.12
N HIS A 36 -9.18 0.09 -29.95
CA HIS A 36 -8.98 -1.31 -29.59
C HIS A 36 -9.49 -1.58 -28.18
N SER A 37 -10.11 -2.74 -27.95
CA SER A 37 -10.46 -3.19 -26.59
C SER A 37 -9.20 -3.52 -25.79
N ILE A 38 -9.33 -3.64 -24.46
CA ILE A 38 -8.20 -4.12 -23.63
C ILE A 38 -7.79 -5.52 -24.07
N ASP A 39 -8.75 -6.42 -24.30
CA ASP A 39 -8.47 -7.79 -24.74
C ASP A 39 -7.76 -7.83 -26.10
N THR A 40 -8.14 -6.96 -27.03
CA THR A 40 -7.43 -6.84 -28.31
C THR A 40 -5.97 -6.45 -28.10
N LEU A 41 -5.71 -5.50 -27.19
CA LEU A 41 -4.34 -5.07 -26.88
C LEU A 41 -3.55 -6.18 -26.16
N LYS A 42 -4.18 -6.88 -25.21
CA LYS A 42 -3.60 -8.04 -24.51
C LYS A 42 -3.22 -9.14 -25.51
N GLN A 43 -4.13 -9.53 -26.40
CA GLN A 43 -3.89 -10.56 -27.42
C GLN A 43 -2.81 -10.14 -28.42
N ARG A 44 -2.78 -8.87 -28.84
CA ARG A 44 -1.78 -8.38 -29.81
C ARG A 44 -0.37 -8.29 -29.23
N HIS A 45 -0.26 -8.01 -27.93
CA HIS A 45 1.01 -7.71 -27.28
C HIS A 45 1.46 -8.77 -26.28
N GLN A 46 0.61 -9.77 -26.02
CA GLN A 46 0.87 -10.91 -25.13
C GLN A 46 1.39 -10.44 -23.76
N THR A 47 0.74 -9.42 -23.20
CA THR A 47 1.18 -8.76 -21.97
C THR A 47 0.03 -8.02 -21.28
N GLY A 48 0.20 -7.69 -20.00
CA GLY A 48 -0.74 -6.87 -19.25
C GLY A 48 -0.81 -5.43 -19.78
N VAL A 49 -1.94 -4.77 -19.55
CA VAL A 49 -2.23 -3.43 -20.07
C VAL A 49 -2.47 -2.46 -18.92
N LEU A 50 -1.68 -1.39 -18.88
CA LEU A 50 -1.87 -0.26 -18.00
C LEU A 50 -2.59 0.86 -18.74
N VAL A 51 -3.71 1.32 -18.20
CA VAL A 51 -4.60 2.32 -18.81
C VAL A 51 -4.58 3.59 -17.97
N PHE A 52 -4.13 4.68 -18.57
CA PHE A 52 -4.26 6.01 -18.01
C PHE A 52 -5.63 6.59 -18.40
N ASP A 53 -6.46 6.85 -17.40
CA ASP A 53 -7.70 7.60 -17.54
C ASP A 53 -7.59 8.96 -16.84
N LYS A 54 -8.60 9.81 -16.99
CA LYS A 54 -8.65 11.16 -16.43
C LYS A 54 -8.62 11.17 -14.90
N ARG A 55 -9.19 10.15 -14.26
CA ARG A 55 -9.41 10.11 -12.81
C ARG A 55 -8.61 9.03 -12.07
N ARG A 56 -8.10 8.04 -12.78
CA ARG A 56 -7.36 6.92 -12.19
C ARG A 56 -6.49 6.21 -13.24
N VAL A 57 -5.62 5.36 -12.75
CA VAL A 57 -4.85 4.41 -13.55
C VAL A 57 -5.35 3.01 -13.24
N GLU A 58 -5.54 2.19 -14.27
CA GLU A 58 -6.04 0.83 -14.17
C GLU A 58 -5.07 -0.15 -14.82
N TYR A 59 -4.84 -1.31 -14.22
CA TYR A 59 -4.05 -2.39 -14.79
C TYR A 59 -4.94 -3.62 -15.03
N THR A 60 -4.87 -4.19 -16.22
CA THR A 60 -5.49 -5.48 -16.53
C THR A 60 -4.40 -6.50 -16.84
N PRO A 61 -4.27 -7.59 -16.06
CA PRO A 61 -3.28 -8.64 -16.34
C PRO A 61 -3.60 -9.40 -17.63
N LEU A 62 -2.60 -10.07 -18.21
CA LEU A 62 -2.78 -10.86 -19.44
C LEU A 62 -3.86 -11.96 -19.29
N ASP A 63 -3.84 -12.67 -18.17
CA ASP A 63 -4.71 -13.82 -17.92
C ASP A 63 -5.95 -13.49 -17.07
N GLY A 64 -6.25 -12.21 -16.87
CA GLY A 64 -7.41 -11.78 -16.09
C GLY A 64 -8.26 -10.75 -16.81
N ASP A 65 -9.57 -10.79 -16.55
CA ASP A 65 -10.55 -9.95 -17.24
C ASP A 65 -10.92 -8.68 -16.44
N GLU A 66 -10.66 -8.68 -15.14
CA GLU A 66 -10.99 -7.56 -14.27
C GLU A 66 -9.82 -6.57 -14.14
N PRO A 67 -10.06 -5.26 -14.35
CA PRO A 67 -9.06 -4.24 -14.10
C PRO A 67 -8.86 -4.01 -12.60
N PHE A 68 -7.62 -3.72 -12.25
CA PHE A 68 -7.17 -3.39 -10.92
C PHE A 68 -6.76 -1.91 -10.85
N PHE A 69 -7.19 -1.20 -9.80
CA PHE A 69 -6.88 0.22 -9.63
C PHE A 69 -6.85 0.60 -8.14
N PHE A 70 -6.18 1.72 -7.84
CA PHE A 70 -6.14 2.27 -6.49
C PHE A 70 -7.49 2.85 -6.05
N HIS A 71 -7.90 2.53 -4.83
CA HIS A 71 -9.02 3.17 -4.12
C HIS A 71 -8.64 3.31 -2.64
N PRO A 72 -8.87 4.47 -2.00
CA PRO A 72 -8.45 4.71 -0.61
C PRO A 72 -9.16 3.82 0.42
N SER A 73 -10.28 3.20 0.04
CA SER A 73 -10.97 2.16 0.81
C SER A 73 -11.35 2.66 2.22
N SER A 74 -11.07 1.88 3.26
CA SER A 74 -11.42 2.19 4.64
C SER A 74 -10.70 3.41 5.21
N SER A 75 -9.57 3.85 4.61
CA SER A 75 -8.84 5.03 5.08
C SER A 75 -9.71 6.29 5.11
N VAL A 76 -10.64 6.45 4.16
CA VAL A 76 -11.47 7.66 4.05
C VAL A 76 -12.28 7.90 5.31
N PHE A 77 -12.95 6.87 5.85
CA PHE A 77 -13.75 7.05 7.06
C PHE A 77 -12.89 7.12 8.32
N ARG A 78 -11.76 6.40 8.35
CA ARG A 78 -10.83 6.39 9.48
C ARG A 78 -10.12 7.73 9.67
N VAL A 79 -9.65 8.33 8.58
CA VAL A 79 -9.08 9.68 8.57
C VAL A 79 -10.14 10.72 8.98
N LYS A 80 -11.36 10.62 8.47
CA LYS A 80 -12.46 11.53 8.89
C LYS A 80 -12.78 11.40 10.38
N GLN A 81 -12.67 10.20 10.94
CA GLN A 81 -12.87 9.97 12.37
C GLN A 81 -11.75 10.63 13.19
N LEU A 82 -10.48 10.43 12.82
CA LEU A 82 -9.34 11.08 13.46
C LEU A 82 -9.41 12.61 13.38
N ALA A 83 -9.76 13.15 12.19
CA ALA A 83 -9.89 14.60 11.99
C ALA A 83 -10.98 15.25 12.86
N ARG A 84 -11.93 14.46 13.40
CA ARG A 84 -12.96 14.93 14.33
C ARG A 84 -12.60 14.72 15.81
N GLY A 85 -11.35 14.34 16.10
CA GLY A 85 -10.89 14.01 17.45
C GLY A 85 -11.31 12.62 17.93
N GLY A 86 -11.78 11.75 17.04
CA GLY A 86 -12.00 10.33 17.34
C GLY A 86 -10.68 9.56 17.38
N ASN A 87 -10.77 8.26 17.67
CA ASN A 87 -9.62 7.36 17.70
C ASN A 87 -9.56 6.42 16.50
N ASP A 88 -8.40 5.83 16.24
CA ASP A 88 -8.25 4.74 15.26
C ASP A 88 -7.47 3.58 15.90
N PRO A 89 -7.97 2.33 15.82
CA PRO A 89 -7.33 1.19 16.47
C PRO A 89 -5.87 0.93 16.07
N LEU A 90 -5.48 1.23 14.82
CA LEU A 90 -4.08 1.10 14.39
C LEU A 90 -3.24 2.20 15.04
N VAL A 91 -3.71 3.45 14.99
CA VAL A 91 -3.03 4.61 15.57
C VAL A 91 -2.83 4.44 17.08
N ASP A 92 -3.86 3.95 17.77
CA ASP A 92 -3.83 3.65 19.20
C ASP A 92 -2.81 2.54 19.53
N ALA A 93 -2.83 1.42 18.78
CA ALA A 93 -1.91 0.31 18.97
C ALA A 93 -0.45 0.72 18.71
N ALA A 94 -0.22 1.48 17.64
CA ALA A 94 1.09 2.03 17.29
C ALA A 94 1.54 3.17 18.23
N ALA A 95 0.62 3.72 19.02
CA ALA A 95 0.82 4.92 19.82
C ALA A 95 1.50 6.03 18.98
N ILE A 96 0.99 6.27 17.77
CA ILE A 96 1.54 7.27 16.84
C ILE A 96 1.39 8.67 17.45
N LYS A 97 2.45 9.47 17.33
CA LYS A 97 2.45 10.89 17.69
C LYS A 97 2.64 11.75 16.45
N PRO A 98 2.09 12.98 16.42
CA PRO A 98 2.44 13.96 15.40
C PRO A 98 3.96 14.18 15.38
N GLY A 99 4.56 14.13 14.18
CA GLY A 99 6.01 14.21 14.00
C GLY A 99 6.73 12.86 13.91
N ASP A 100 6.09 11.74 14.24
CA ASP A 100 6.71 10.42 14.12
C ASP A 100 7.08 10.10 12.66
N ARG A 101 8.14 9.31 12.51
CA ARG A 101 8.54 8.63 11.28
C ARG A 101 7.99 7.21 11.32
N VAL A 102 7.08 6.88 10.42
CA VAL A 102 6.44 5.56 10.34
C VAL A 102 6.78 4.85 9.04
N LEU A 103 7.11 3.56 9.15
CA LEU A 103 7.38 2.67 8.04
C LEU A 103 6.32 1.57 8.00
N ASP A 104 5.53 1.51 6.94
CA ASP A 104 4.64 0.39 6.61
C ASP A 104 5.39 -0.55 5.66
N CYS A 105 5.76 -1.73 6.15
CA CYS A 105 6.52 -2.73 5.40
C CYS A 105 5.65 -3.56 4.44
N THR A 106 4.34 -3.30 4.40
CA THR A 106 3.33 -4.10 3.69
C THR A 106 2.24 -3.18 3.14
N LEU A 107 2.64 -2.16 2.38
CA LEU A 107 1.76 -1.08 1.92
C LEU A 107 0.46 -1.60 1.31
N GLY A 108 0.54 -2.62 0.44
CA GLY A 108 -0.64 -3.17 -0.24
C GLY A 108 -1.36 -2.06 -1.02
N LEU A 109 -2.63 -1.81 -0.70
CA LEU A 109 -3.40 -0.70 -1.28
C LEU A 109 -3.22 0.67 -0.59
N GLY A 110 -2.45 0.72 0.48
CA GLY A 110 -2.16 1.94 1.23
C GLY A 110 -3.25 2.40 2.19
N SER A 111 -4.30 1.61 2.44
CA SER A 111 -5.38 2.03 3.35
C SER A 111 -4.89 2.33 4.76
N ASP A 112 -4.08 1.44 5.35
CA ASP A 112 -3.48 1.65 6.67
C ASP A 112 -2.40 2.75 6.63
N SER A 113 -1.53 2.74 5.61
CA SER A 113 -0.54 3.80 5.37
C SER A 113 -1.13 5.22 5.26
N ILE A 114 -2.28 5.42 4.62
CA ILE A 114 -2.95 6.74 4.54
C ILE A 114 -3.38 7.20 5.94
N VAL A 115 -3.89 6.28 6.77
CA VAL A 115 -4.28 6.59 8.16
C VAL A 115 -3.05 6.96 8.99
N LEU A 116 -1.96 6.21 8.86
CA LEU A 116 -0.68 6.51 9.50
C LEU A 116 -0.13 7.87 9.03
N SER A 117 -0.17 8.16 7.73
CA SER A 117 0.25 9.45 7.15
C SER A 117 -0.59 10.64 7.64
N HIS A 118 -1.87 10.42 7.94
CA HIS A 118 -2.70 11.42 8.58
C HIS A 118 -2.27 11.64 10.04
N ALA A 119 -2.10 10.55 10.80
CA ALA A 119 -1.79 10.60 12.22
C ALA A 119 -0.43 11.22 12.55
N VAL A 120 0.62 10.94 11.76
CA VAL A 120 1.94 11.59 11.93
C VAL A 120 1.93 13.07 11.54
N GLY A 121 0.94 13.52 10.76
CA GLY A 121 0.78 14.92 10.39
C GLY A 121 1.85 15.45 9.42
N PRO A 122 1.88 16.77 9.18
CA PRO A 122 2.77 17.41 8.20
C PRO A 122 4.23 17.52 8.65
N THR A 123 4.51 17.38 9.95
CA THR A 123 5.87 17.41 10.50
C THR A 123 6.49 16.01 10.62
N GLY A 124 5.68 14.97 10.44
CA GLY A 124 6.13 13.57 10.45
C GLY A 124 6.40 13.05 9.04
N ARG A 125 6.69 11.76 8.96
CA ARG A 125 7.01 11.08 7.70
C ARG A 125 6.36 9.70 7.66
N ALA A 126 5.66 9.37 6.59
CA ALA A 126 5.10 8.05 6.38
C ALA A 126 5.63 7.45 5.08
N VAL A 127 6.23 6.26 5.19
CA VAL A 127 6.79 5.51 4.05
C VAL A 127 6.10 4.16 3.98
N GLY A 128 5.58 3.80 2.81
CA GLY A 128 5.02 2.49 2.52
C GLY A 128 5.86 1.71 1.51
N LEU A 129 6.17 0.47 1.86
CA LEU A 129 6.93 -0.47 1.03
C LEU A 129 5.99 -1.47 0.37
N GLU A 130 6.14 -1.64 -0.94
CA GLU A 130 5.44 -2.67 -1.69
C GLU A 130 6.44 -3.40 -2.59
N SER A 131 6.51 -4.73 -2.48
CA SER A 131 7.42 -5.55 -3.28
C SER A 131 6.96 -5.71 -4.72
N GLU A 132 5.66 -5.62 -4.96
CA GLU A 132 5.06 -5.84 -6.27
C GLU A 132 5.00 -4.56 -7.08
N PHE A 133 5.75 -4.52 -8.17
CA PHE A 133 5.92 -3.32 -8.99
C PHE A 133 4.59 -2.70 -9.42
N VAL A 134 3.67 -3.53 -9.94
CA VAL A 134 2.37 -3.05 -10.46
C VAL A 134 1.53 -2.44 -9.34
N THR A 135 1.50 -3.09 -8.18
CA THR A 135 0.78 -2.59 -7.00
C THR A 135 1.38 -1.28 -6.50
N ALA A 136 2.69 -1.27 -6.25
CA ALA A 136 3.43 -0.08 -5.78
C ALA A 136 3.18 1.13 -6.68
N MET A 137 3.24 0.89 -8.00
CA MET A 137 3.04 1.91 -9.01
C MET A 137 1.60 2.42 -9.06
N LEU A 138 0.60 1.53 -9.07
CA LEU A 138 -0.81 1.93 -9.09
C LEU A 138 -1.19 2.74 -7.85
N VAL A 139 -0.69 2.33 -6.69
CA VAL A 139 -0.89 3.05 -5.44
C VAL A 139 -0.22 4.41 -5.51
N LYS A 140 1.03 4.50 -5.96
CA LYS A 140 1.74 5.77 -6.10
C LYS A 140 1.03 6.75 -7.05
N GLU A 141 0.59 6.28 -8.22
CA GLU A 141 -0.19 7.09 -9.15
C GLU A 141 -1.54 7.49 -8.54
N GLY A 142 -2.24 6.54 -7.92
CA GLY A 142 -3.53 6.74 -7.27
C GLY A 142 -3.48 7.78 -6.15
N LEU A 143 -2.51 7.68 -5.26
CA LEU A 143 -2.27 8.63 -4.17
C LEU A 143 -1.97 10.04 -4.66
N THR A 144 -1.54 10.22 -5.90
CA THR A 144 -1.24 11.54 -6.49
C THR A 144 -2.47 12.18 -7.12
N VAL A 145 -3.39 11.38 -7.68
CA VAL A 145 -4.50 11.91 -8.49
C VAL A 145 -5.89 11.67 -7.90
N TRP A 146 -6.03 10.77 -6.94
CA TRP A 146 -7.30 10.54 -6.28
C TRP A 146 -7.69 11.76 -5.45
N GLU A 147 -8.95 12.18 -5.58
CA GLU A 147 -9.52 13.33 -4.91
C GLU A 147 -10.79 12.94 -4.17
N GLU A 148 -10.74 13.05 -2.85
CA GLU A 148 -11.88 12.97 -1.95
C GLU A 148 -12.45 14.36 -1.67
N LYS A 149 -13.69 14.42 -1.19
CA LYS A 149 -14.30 15.70 -0.77
C LYS A 149 -13.70 16.29 0.52
N HIS A 150 -12.87 15.54 1.22
CA HIS A 150 -12.37 15.91 2.54
C HIS A 150 -10.85 16.07 2.48
N ASP A 151 -10.39 17.32 2.61
CA ASP A 151 -8.99 17.68 2.36
C ASP A 151 -8.00 16.89 3.20
N ALA A 152 -8.32 16.61 4.47
CA ALA A 152 -7.44 15.81 5.33
C ALA A 152 -7.10 14.41 4.77
N VAL A 153 -7.98 13.82 3.96
CA VAL A 153 -7.72 12.54 3.28
C VAL A 153 -6.77 12.77 2.11
N ASN A 154 -7.01 13.81 1.31
CA ASN A 154 -6.16 14.17 0.17
C ASN A 154 -4.75 14.51 0.64
N GLU A 155 -4.62 15.36 1.65
CA GLU A 155 -3.35 15.75 2.24
C GLU A 155 -2.56 14.55 2.77
N ALA A 156 -3.23 13.59 3.43
CA ALA A 156 -2.60 12.36 3.88
C ALA A 156 -2.11 11.51 2.70
N MET A 157 -2.91 11.38 1.63
CA MET A 157 -2.46 10.68 0.42
C MET A 157 -1.25 11.35 -0.24
N ARG A 158 -1.23 12.70 -0.32
CA ARG A 158 -0.12 13.45 -0.96
C ARG A 158 1.20 13.38 -0.19
N ARG A 159 1.16 13.18 1.14
CA ARG A 159 2.36 13.05 1.97
C ARG A 159 2.95 11.65 2.01
N LEU A 160 2.16 10.62 1.70
CA LEU A 160 2.59 9.23 1.79
C LEU A 160 3.65 8.92 0.72
N GLU A 161 4.84 8.54 1.17
CA GLU A 161 5.92 8.10 0.28
C GLU A 161 5.75 6.62 -0.07
N VAL A 162 5.77 6.28 -1.37
CA VAL A 162 5.72 4.88 -1.83
C VAL A 162 7.06 4.48 -2.44
N VAL A 163 7.64 3.41 -1.90
CA VAL A 163 8.89 2.79 -2.35
C VAL A 163 8.62 1.38 -2.85
N TRP A 164 9.03 1.10 -4.08
CA TRP A 164 8.96 -0.25 -4.64
C TRP A 164 10.21 -1.04 -4.22
N THR A 165 10.04 -1.94 -3.25
CA THR A 165 11.09 -2.78 -2.67
C THR A 165 10.43 -3.79 -1.72
N ASP A 166 11.06 -4.94 -1.49
CA ASP A 166 10.68 -5.78 -0.36
C ASP A 166 11.17 -5.16 0.97
N ALA A 167 10.49 -5.53 2.05
CA ALA A 167 10.73 -4.98 3.38
C ALA A 167 12.12 -5.29 3.93
N LEU A 168 12.62 -6.52 3.72
CA LEU A 168 13.92 -6.94 4.25
C LEU A 168 15.06 -6.14 3.61
N THR A 169 15.03 -5.99 2.29
CA THR A 169 16.01 -5.18 1.55
C THR A 169 16.01 -3.73 2.02
N TYR A 170 14.83 -3.13 2.21
CA TYR A 170 14.74 -1.75 2.67
C TYR A 170 15.26 -1.60 4.11
N LEU A 171 14.82 -2.46 5.03
CA LEU A 171 15.24 -2.40 6.43
C LEU A 171 16.76 -2.54 6.58
N LYS A 172 17.40 -3.46 5.85
CA LYS A 172 18.87 -3.61 5.83
C LYS A 172 19.61 -2.35 5.38
N SER A 173 18.99 -1.53 4.53
CA SER A 173 19.55 -0.26 4.06
C SER A 173 19.34 0.91 5.03
N CYS A 174 18.41 0.76 5.98
CA CYS A 174 18.08 1.81 6.93
C CYS A 174 19.09 1.84 8.08
N PRO A 175 19.45 3.03 8.60
CA PRO A 175 20.16 3.15 9.87
C PRO A 175 19.33 2.65 11.05
N ASP A 176 20.00 2.39 12.16
CA ASP A 176 19.38 2.10 13.46
C ASP A 176 18.47 3.27 13.88
N ASP A 177 17.36 2.98 14.56
CA ASP A 177 16.42 3.97 15.12
C ASP A 177 15.92 5.05 14.12
N SER A 178 15.94 4.71 12.83
CA SER A 178 15.61 5.64 11.75
C SER A 178 14.09 5.84 11.56
N PHE A 179 13.27 4.96 12.14
CA PHE A 179 11.82 5.09 12.20
C PHE A 179 11.32 4.92 13.63
N ASP A 180 10.36 5.73 14.04
CA ASP A 180 9.78 5.65 15.38
C ASP A 180 8.83 4.44 15.50
N VAL A 181 8.12 4.12 14.41
CA VAL A 181 7.25 2.94 14.32
C VAL A 181 7.47 2.18 13.03
N VAL A 182 7.60 0.85 13.13
CA VAL A 182 7.58 -0.08 11.99
C VAL A 182 6.30 -0.91 12.05
N TYR A 183 5.59 -1.03 10.94
CA TYR A 183 4.28 -1.67 10.83
C TYR A 183 4.27 -2.78 9.78
N PHE A 184 3.57 -3.87 10.10
CA PHE A 184 3.34 -5.02 9.24
C PHE A 184 1.85 -5.41 9.24
N ASP A 185 1.29 -5.68 8.07
CA ASP A 185 -0.01 -6.28 7.77
C ASP A 185 0.16 -7.28 6.61
N PRO A 186 0.92 -8.37 6.83
CA PRO A 186 1.13 -9.35 5.78
C PRO A 186 -0.22 -9.95 5.38
N MET A 187 -0.38 -10.24 4.09
CA MET A 187 -1.57 -10.96 3.64
C MET A 187 -1.68 -12.31 4.38
N PHE A 188 -2.83 -12.52 5.02
CA PHE A 188 -3.06 -13.64 5.94
C PHE A 188 -2.98 -15.03 5.28
N GLU A 189 -2.52 -16.03 6.03
CA GLU A 189 -2.61 -17.46 5.67
C GLU A 189 -4.06 -17.98 5.60
N LYS A 190 -4.95 -17.46 6.47
CA LYS A 190 -6.38 -17.78 6.44
C LYS A 190 -7.16 -16.70 5.70
N THR A 191 -7.39 -16.94 4.42
CA THR A 191 -8.12 -16.04 3.52
C THR A 191 -9.55 -15.80 4.00
N ILE A 192 -9.88 -14.58 4.40
CA ILE A 192 -11.28 -14.19 4.58
C ILE A 192 -11.88 -13.99 3.17
N SER A 193 -12.87 -14.80 2.82
CA SER A 193 -13.51 -14.85 1.49
C SER A 193 -14.33 -13.60 1.13
N GLU A 194 -14.51 -12.66 2.06
CA GLU A 194 -15.49 -11.56 1.96
C GLU A 194 -15.01 -10.33 1.14
N SER A 195 -13.76 -10.31 0.66
CA SER A 195 -13.18 -9.17 -0.07
C SER A 195 -12.94 -9.46 -1.57
N VAL A 196 -14.03 -9.68 -2.31
CA VAL A 196 -14.03 -9.94 -3.77
C VAL A 196 -13.28 -8.87 -4.57
N HIS A 197 -13.26 -7.62 -4.07
CA HIS A 197 -12.58 -6.48 -4.70
C HIS A 197 -11.04 -6.55 -4.61
N LEU A 198 -10.48 -7.52 -3.88
CA LEU A 198 -9.03 -7.75 -3.74
C LEU A 198 -8.54 -8.98 -4.53
N ASN A 199 -9.41 -9.66 -5.28
CA ASN A 199 -9.03 -10.87 -6.02
C ASN A 199 -7.87 -10.64 -7.01
N PRO A 200 -7.82 -9.53 -7.78
CA PRO A 200 -6.67 -9.24 -8.65
C PRO A 200 -5.38 -8.91 -7.89
N LEU A 201 -5.47 -8.44 -6.64
CA LEU A 201 -4.30 -8.20 -5.78
C LEU A 201 -3.72 -9.49 -5.25
N ARG A 202 -4.58 -10.47 -4.92
CA ARG A 202 -4.13 -11.76 -4.37
C ARG A 202 -3.24 -12.53 -5.34
N SER A 203 -3.48 -12.41 -6.65
CA SER A 203 -2.62 -13.05 -7.66
C SER A 203 -1.28 -12.35 -7.83
N LEU A 204 -1.16 -11.09 -7.40
CA LEU A 204 0.09 -10.33 -7.46
C LEU A 204 0.85 -10.39 -6.14
N ALA A 205 0.14 -10.49 -5.02
CA ALA A 205 0.71 -10.15 -3.73
C ALA A 205 1.69 -11.20 -3.18
N ASN A 206 2.68 -10.68 -2.48
CA ASN A 206 3.75 -11.45 -1.88
C ASN A 206 3.25 -12.19 -0.63
N THR A 207 3.32 -13.52 -0.65
CA THR A 207 2.86 -14.39 0.45
C THR A 207 4.01 -14.85 1.35
N ASN A 208 5.20 -14.25 1.23
CA ASN A 208 6.32 -14.63 2.09
C ASN A 208 5.98 -14.34 3.56
N PRO A 209 6.11 -15.33 4.46
CA PRO A 209 5.88 -15.11 5.88
C PRO A 209 6.93 -14.16 6.46
N LEU A 210 6.62 -13.54 7.59
CA LEU A 210 7.62 -12.83 8.38
C LEU A 210 8.75 -13.81 8.74
N SER A 211 9.99 -13.38 8.56
CA SER A 211 11.17 -14.16 8.91
C SER A 211 11.85 -13.62 10.17
N LEU A 212 12.64 -14.46 10.85
CA LEU A 212 13.46 -14.01 11.98
C LEU A 212 14.39 -12.86 11.58
N GLU A 213 15.03 -12.97 10.41
CA GLU A 213 15.92 -11.93 9.89
C GLU A 213 15.20 -10.60 9.68
N LEU A 214 14.00 -10.63 9.09
CA LEU A 214 13.16 -9.45 8.91
C LEU A 214 12.81 -8.80 10.25
N MET A 215 12.45 -9.60 11.24
CA MET A 215 12.11 -9.11 12.58
C MET A 215 13.32 -8.57 13.34
N THR A 216 14.51 -9.13 13.14
CA THR A 216 15.76 -8.57 13.68
C THR A 216 16.05 -7.19 13.10
N GLU A 217 15.95 -7.03 11.78
CA GLU A 217 16.16 -5.74 11.14
C GLU A 217 15.09 -4.71 11.52
N ALA A 218 13.83 -5.15 11.67
CA ALA A 218 12.75 -4.28 12.15
C ALA A 218 13.01 -3.77 13.58
N ARG A 219 13.56 -4.61 14.47
CA ARG A 219 13.95 -4.20 15.85
C ARG A 219 15.09 -3.21 15.86
N ARG A 220 16.06 -3.36 14.95
CA ARG A 220 17.17 -2.42 14.79
C ARG A 220 16.70 -1.06 14.27
N VAL A 221 15.77 -1.06 13.32
CA VAL A 221 15.29 0.16 12.66
C VAL A 221 14.25 0.93 13.48
N ALA A 222 13.44 0.22 14.28
CA ALA A 222 12.38 0.81 15.08
C ALA A 222 12.93 1.41 16.39
N ALA A 223 12.90 2.74 16.51
CA ALA A 223 13.34 3.47 17.69
C ALA A 223 12.43 3.29 18.91
N ARG A 224 11.17 2.86 18.70
CA ARG A 224 10.18 2.74 19.77
C ARG A 224 9.30 1.53 19.66
N ARG A 225 8.68 1.27 18.51
CA ARG A 225 7.64 0.22 18.43
C ARG A 225 7.58 -0.49 17.09
N ILE A 226 7.35 -1.80 17.15
CA ILE A 226 6.93 -2.61 16.01
C ILE A 226 5.49 -3.03 16.21
N VAL A 227 4.69 -2.94 15.16
CA VAL A 227 3.27 -3.29 15.16
C VAL A 227 2.99 -4.33 14.09
N LEU A 228 2.28 -5.40 14.46
CA LEU A 228 1.79 -6.41 13.53
C LEU A 228 0.27 -6.44 13.56
N LYS A 229 -0.37 -6.36 12.40
CA LYS A 229 -1.76 -6.74 12.20
C LYS A 229 -1.79 -8.17 11.68
N ALA A 230 -2.49 -9.05 12.41
CA ALA A 230 -2.65 -10.44 12.02
C ALA A 230 -4.07 -10.93 12.36
N HIS A 231 -4.48 -12.06 11.78
CA HIS A 231 -5.73 -12.72 12.14
C HIS A 231 -5.71 -13.03 13.65
N PHE A 232 -6.85 -12.98 14.32
CA PHE A 232 -6.91 -13.13 15.78
C PHE A 232 -6.39 -14.48 16.30
N GLU A 233 -6.27 -15.50 15.44
CA GLU A 233 -5.71 -16.83 15.74
C GLU A 233 -4.27 -17.02 15.26
N SER A 234 -3.64 -15.99 14.69
CA SER A 234 -2.29 -16.11 14.12
C SER A 234 -1.26 -16.45 15.19
N GLU A 235 -0.48 -17.50 14.95
CA GLU A 235 0.65 -17.90 15.82
C GLU A 235 1.89 -16.99 15.63
N THR A 236 1.85 -16.09 14.64
CA THR A 236 2.91 -15.12 14.36
C THR A 236 3.13 -14.19 15.56
N PHE A 237 2.08 -13.90 16.33
CA PHE A 237 2.22 -13.10 17.54
C PHE A 237 3.15 -13.78 18.55
N GLU A 238 2.90 -15.05 18.87
CA GLU A 238 3.70 -15.83 19.83
C GLU A 238 5.11 -16.09 19.28
N THR A 239 5.20 -16.44 18.00
CA THR A 239 6.46 -16.80 17.33
C THR A 239 7.50 -15.68 17.42
N PHE A 240 7.08 -14.42 17.28
CA PHE A 240 7.97 -13.25 17.31
C PHE A 240 7.89 -12.43 18.60
N GLY A 241 7.11 -12.88 19.59
CA GLY A 241 6.99 -12.26 20.91
C GLY A 241 6.20 -10.96 20.93
N PHE A 242 5.19 -10.82 20.08
CA PHE A 242 4.27 -9.69 20.13
C PHE A 242 3.29 -9.81 21.29
N THR A 243 3.09 -8.71 22.02
CA THR A 243 1.99 -8.59 22.97
C THR A 243 0.70 -8.28 22.21
N ARG A 244 -0.26 -9.21 22.22
CA ARG A 244 -1.52 -9.10 21.47
C ARG A 244 -2.51 -8.16 22.15
N ILE A 245 -2.99 -7.18 21.40
CA ILE A 245 -4.10 -6.29 21.79
C ILE A 245 -5.41 -6.95 21.33
N VAL A 246 -6.09 -7.59 22.27
CA VAL A 246 -7.31 -8.36 21.99
C VAL A 246 -8.48 -7.44 21.65
N ARG A 247 -9.06 -7.64 20.46
CA ARG A 247 -10.24 -6.90 19.98
C ARG A 247 -11.42 -7.86 19.84
N LYS A 248 -12.28 -7.91 20.87
CA LYS A 248 -13.34 -8.93 21.03
C LYS A 248 -14.31 -9.07 19.84
N THR A 249 -14.52 -7.99 19.08
CA THR A 249 -15.46 -7.95 17.95
C THR A 249 -14.76 -7.98 16.58
N SER A 250 -13.44 -8.11 16.53
CA SER A 250 -12.67 -8.08 15.28
C SER A 250 -11.98 -9.40 15.01
N LYS A 251 -12.04 -9.85 13.74
CA LYS A 251 -11.26 -11.00 13.24
C LYS A 251 -9.76 -10.69 13.11
N PHE A 252 -9.36 -9.43 13.29
CA PHE A 252 -7.97 -8.98 13.21
C PHE A 252 -7.56 -8.26 14.49
N HIS A 253 -6.42 -8.68 15.04
CA HIS A 253 -5.81 -8.06 16.22
C HIS A 253 -4.53 -7.34 15.82
N TYR A 254 -4.11 -6.41 16.67
CA TYR A 254 -2.78 -5.84 16.61
C TYR A 254 -1.91 -6.50 17.66
N GLY A 255 -0.65 -6.72 17.35
CA GLY A 255 0.40 -7.13 18.26
C GLY A 255 1.44 -6.04 18.31
N ILE A 256 2.01 -5.78 19.49
CA ILE A 256 3.05 -4.78 19.66
C ILE A 256 4.32 -5.39 20.27
N ILE A 257 5.45 -4.86 19.84
CA ILE A 257 6.75 -5.01 20.49
C ILE A 257 7.23 -3.60 20.77
N ASP A 258 7.40 -3.25 22.04
CA ASP A 258 8.14 -2.05 22.41
C ASP A 258 9.64 -2.37 22.35
N VAL A 259 10.39 -1.50 21.68
CA VAL A 259 11.84 -1.57 21.60
C VAL A 259 12.35 -0.72 22.75
N GLU A 260 12.82 -1.38 23.82
CA GLU A 260 13.45 -0.70 24.94
C GLU A 260 14.73 -0.02 24.45
N THR A 261 14.87 1.27 24.75
CA THR A 261 16.13 2.00 24.65
C THR A 261 16.88 1.95 25.96
#